data_AF-A0A662HIR2-F1
#
_entry.id   AF-A0A662HIR2-F1
#
_cell.length_a   1.000
_cell.length_b   1.000
_cell.length_c   1.000
_cell.angle_alpha   90.00
_cell.angle_beta   90.00
_cell.angle_gamma   90.00
#
_symmetry.space_group_name_H-M   'P 1'
#
loop_
_entity.id
_entity.type
_entity.pdbx_description
1 polymer ?
#
loop_
_entity_poly.entity_id
_entity_poly.type
_entity_poly.pdbx_seq_one_letter_code
_entity_poly.pdbx_strand_id
1 'polypeptide(L)'
;MGSIDIVDQLRRRSRVFYEYARIAFEKGDYDLSIFMYEQSIQLRLKALLLRLLGFMLRGRSVRELLGVLSKTLKELGRGGLAGEVDGFAGDAEKRA
;
A
#
# COMPACT_ATOMS: atom_id res chain seq x y z
N MET A 1 9.84 21.45 1.91
CA MET A 1 8.77 20.51 2.29
C MET A 1 9.45 19.20 2.68
N GLY A 2 9.45 18.83 3.96
CA GLY A 2 10.23 17.67 4.45
C GLY A 2 9.58 16.34 4.07
N SER A 3 10.36 15.25 4.04
CA SER A 3 9.85 13.89 3.76
C SER A 3 8.69 13.48 4.69
N ILE A 4 8.73 13.93 5.96
CA ILE A 4 7.68 13.66 6.97
C ILE A 4 6.32 14.26 6.55
N ASP A 5 6.32 15.47 6.00
CA ASP A 5 5.09 16.14 5.56
C ASP A 5 4.43 15.40 4.38
N ILE A 6 5.25 14.88 3.45
CA ILE A 6 4.78 14.07 2.32
C ILE A 6 4.20 12.74 2.82
N VAL A 7 4.84 12.10 3.79
CA VAL A 7 4.35 10.85 4.40
C VAL A 7 2.96 11.05 5.00
N ASP A 8 2.76 12.12 5.77
CA ASP A 8 1.47 12.39 6.40
C ASP A 8 0.40 12.77 5.37
N GLN A 9 0.77 13.50 4.33
CA GLN A 9 -0.11 13.79 3.21
C GLN A 9 -0.58 12.50 2.50
N LEU A 10 0.32 11.55 2.23
CA LEU A 10 -0.01 10.27 1.62
C LEU A 10 -0.93 9.43 2.53
N ARG A 11 -0.67 9.41 3.85
CA ARG A 11 -1.53 8.71 4.83
C ARG A 11 -2.92 9.31 4.90
N ARG A 12 -3.02 10.65 4.92
CA ARG A 12 -4.31 11.35 4.91
C ARG A 12 -5.09 11.02 3.65
N ARG A 13 -4.47 11.09 2.48
CA ARG A 13 -5.12 10.76 1.19
C ARG A 13 -5.53 9.30 1.12
N SER A 14 -4.68 8.37 1.56
CA SER A 14 -5.01 6.94 1.67
C SER A 14 -6.29 6.72 2.47
N ARG A 15 -6.43 7.39 3.62
CA ARG A 15 -7.65 7.32 4.44
C ARG A 15 -8.87 7.88 3.70
N VAL A 16 -8.73 9.02 3.03
CA VAL A 16 -9.82 9.61 2.25
C VAL A 16 -10.31 8.66 1.15
N PHE A 17 -9.41 8.04 0.38
CA PHE A 17 -9.78 7.03 -0.61
C PHE A 17 -10.50 5.84 0.00
N TYR A 18 -10.07 5.38 1.18
CA TYR A 18 -10.73 4.28 1.88
C TYR A 18 -12.18 4.62 2.26
N GLU A 19 -12.42 5.80 2.85
CA GLU A 19 -13.78 6.21 3.23
C GLU A 19 -14.69 6.33 1.99
N TYR A 20 -14.19 6.89 0.89
CA TYR A 20 -14.97 6.94 -0.35
C TYR A 20 -15.20 5.56 -0.97
N ALA A 21 -14.22 4.65 -0.88
CA ALA A 21 -14.38 3.27 -1.34
C ALA A 21 -15.53 2.56 -0.60
N ARG A 22 -15.67 2.81 0.71
CA ARG A 22 -16.79 2.29 1.52
C ARG A 22 -18.13 2.86 1.08
N ILE A 23 -18.22 4.17 0.88
CA ILE A 23 -19.45 4.83 0.41
C ILE A 23 -19.86 4.28 -0.96
N ALA A 24 -18.92 4.12 -1.90
CA ALA A 24 -19.19 3.55 -3.21
C ALA A 24 -19.65 2.08 -3.11
N PHE A 25 -19.04 1.29 -2.22
CA PHE A 25 -19.46 -0.09 -1.96
C PHE A 25 -20.91 -0.17 -1.47
N GLU A 26 -21.28 0.65 -0.48
CA GLU A 26 -22.63 0.70 0.10
C GLU A 26 -23.69 1.12 -0.94
N LYS A 27 -23.30 1.87 -1.96
CA LYS A 27 -24.17 2.26 -3.09
C LYS A 27 -24.27 1.22 -4.20
N GLY A 28 -23.47 0.16 -4.16
CA GLY A 28 -23.39 -0.85 -5.22
C GLY A 28 -22.45 -0.47 -6.38
N ASP A 29 -21.70 0.63 -6.28
CA ASP A 29 -20.74 1.08 -7.29
C ASP A 29 -19.42 0.30 -7.16
N TYR A 30 -19.45 -1.01 -7.38
CA TYR A 30 -18.33 -1.91 -7.05
C TYR A 30 -17.05 -1.62 -7.82
N ASP A 31 -17.12 -1.27 -9.10
CA ASP A 31 -15.94 -0.93 -9.92
C ASP A 31 -15.22 0.32 -9.38
N LEU A 32 -15.99 1.33 -8.98
CA LEU A 32 -15.44 2.54 -8.37
C LEU A 32 -14.88 2.23 -6.97
N SER A 33 -15.60 1.41 -6.20
CA SER A 33 -15.17 0.99 -4.86
C SER A 33 -13.81 0.29 -4.89
N ILE A 34 -13.65 -0.72 -5.75
CA ILE A 34 -12.39 -1.47 -5.82
C ILE A 34 -11.23 -0.61 -6.30
N PHE A 35 -11.47 0.28 -7.27
CA PHE A 35 -10.48 1.25 -7.72
C PHE A 35 -10.01 2.14 -6.55
N MET A 36 -10.94 2.69 -5.77
CA MET A 36 -10.62 3.54 -4.62
C MET A 36 -9.92 2.77 -3.49
N TYR A 37 -10.30 1.52 -3.22
CA TYR A 37 -9.56 0.67 -2.29
C TYR A 37 -8.12 0.46 -2.74
N GLU A 38 -7.89 0.20 -4.03
CA GLU A 38 -6.54 0.06 -4.56
C GLU A 38 -5.73 1.35 -4.37
N GLN A 39 -6.30 2.52 -4.69
CA GLN A 39 -5.63 3.80 -4.47
C GLN A 39 -5.27 4.01 -2.99
N SER A 40 -6.18 3.64 -2.08
CA SER A 40 -5.92 3.71 -0.63
C SER A 40 -4.71 2.86 -0.23
N ILE A 41 -4.66 1.60 -0.67
CA ILE A 41 -3.58 0.65 -0.37
C ILE A 41 -2.24 1.15 -0.95
N GLN A 42 -2.23 1.55 -2.22
CA GLN A 42 -1.02 2.04 -2.88
C GLN A 42 -0.43 3.25 -2.15
N LEU A 43 -1.25 4.22 -1.75
CA LEU A 43 -0.79 5.40 -1.02
C LEU A 43 -0.26 5.05 0.37
N ARG A 44 -0.89 4.10 1.06
CA ARG A 44 -0.43 3.63 2.37
C ARG A 44 0.95 2.98 2.28
N LEU A 45 1.15 2.11 1.29
CA LEU A 45 2.43 1.45 1.02
C LEU A 45 3.51 2.46 0.61
N LYS A 46 3.19 3.41 -0.29
CA LYS A 46 4.11 4.49 -0.69
C LYS A 46 4.54 5.34 0.51
N ALA A 47 3.63 5.66 1.43
CA ALA A 47 3.98 6.38 2.65
C ALA A 47 4.95 5.59 3.54
N LEU A 48 4.72 4.27 3.71
CA LEU A 48 5.60 3.40 4.47
C LEU A 48 7.00 3.30 3.83
N LEU A 49 7.05 3.02 2.53
CA LEU A 49 8.31 2.87 1.80
C LEU A 49 9.09 4.18 1.72
N LEU A 50 8.43 5.33 1.59
CA LEU A 50 9.09 6.64 1.66
C LEU A 50 9.77 6.84 3.03
N ARG A 51 9.15 6.42 4.13
CA ARG A 51 9.78 6.49 5.47
C ARG A 51 10.98 5.56 5.60
N LEU A 52 10.92 4.38 5.00
CA LEU A 52 11.99 3.37 5.11
C LEU A 52 13.17 3.65 4.18
N LEU A 53 12.91 4.09 2.95
CA LEU A 53 13.90 4.24 1.89
C LEU A 53 14.39 5.68 1.72
N GLY A 54 13.64 6.67 2.19
CA GLY A 54 13.96 8.10 2.04
C GLY A 54 13.63 8.69 0.66
N PHE A 55 13.13 7.90 -0.29
CA PHE A 55 12.71 8.37 -1.62
C PHE A 55 11.36 7.79 -2.05
N MET A 56 10.70 8.46 -2.99
CA MET A 56 9.36 8.09 -3.47
C MET A 56 9.44 7.15 -4.68
N LEU A 57 8.71 6.03 -4.61
CA LEU A 57 8.57 5.08 -5.72
C LEU A 57 7.43 5.50 -6.64
N ARG A 58 7.71 5.62 -7.95
CA ARG A 58 6.74 6.02 -8.99
C ARG A 58 6.21 4.81 -9.76
N GLY A 59 4.93 4.86 -10.15
CA GLY A 59 4.34 3.95 -11.14
C GLY A 59 4.21 2.47 -10.75
N ARG A 60 4.27 2.13 -9.45
CA ARG A 60 4.24 0.74 -8.98
C ARG A 60 2.82 0.31 -8.61
N SER A 61 2.44 -0.90 -9.01
CA SER A 61 1.25 -1.62 -8.55
C SER A 61 1.35 -2.03 -7.06
N VAL A 62 0.24 -2.44 -6.45
CA VAL A 62 0.22 -2.94 -5.06
C VAL A 62 1.17 -4.12 -4.88
N ARG A 63 1.16 -5.09 -5.80
CA ARG A 63 2.03 -6.27 -5.74
C ARG A 63 3.50 -5.89 -5.77
N GLU A 64 3.89 -5.00 -6.67
CA GLU A 64 5.28 -4.54 -6.75
C GLU A 64 5.71 -3.76 -5.51
N LEU A 65 4.81 -2.96 -4.92
CA LEU A 65 5.07 -2.26 -3.66
C LEU A 65 5.27 -3.23 -2.49
N LEU A 66 4.48 -4.30 -2.41
CA LEU A 66 4.65 -5.37 -1.41
C LEU A 66 5.97 -6.12 -1.61
N GLY A 67 6.36 -6.40 -2.85
CA GLY A 67 7.67 -7.00 -3.17
C GLY A 67 8.84 -6.12 -2.74
N VAL A 68 8.75 -4.80 -2.92
CA VAL A 68 9.76 -3.87 -2.36
C VAL A 68 9.77 -3.93 -0.85
N LEU A 69 8.60 -3.89 -0.21
CA LEU A 69 8.51 -3.92 1.24
C LEU A 69 9.16 -5.18 1.82
N SER A 70 8.87 -6.36 1.26
CA SER A 70 9.51 -7.62 1.64
C SER A 70 11.03 -7.56 1.51
N LYS A 71 11.54 -7.07 0.35
CA LYS A 71 12.98 -6.91 0.12
C LYS A 71 13.62 -5.96 1.13
N THR A 72 13.03 -4.79 1.34
CA THR A 72 13.50 -3.78 2.31
C THR A 72 13.50 -4.34 3.73
N LEU A 73 12.48 -5.10 4.13
CA LEU A 73 12.44 -5.74 5.45
C LEU A 73 13.56 -6.78 5.62
N LYS A 74 13.87 -7.58 4.59
CA LYS A 74 15.00 -8.52 4.61
C LYS A 74 16.34 -7.80 4.77
N GLU A 75 16.56 -6.71 4.03
CA GLU A 75 17.77 -5.88 4.12
C GLU A 75 17.93 -5.24 5.51
N LEU A 76 16.82 -4.93 6.20
CA LEU A 76 16.80 -4.41 7.56
C LEU A 76 16.90 -5.52 8.65
N GLY A 77 17.15 -6.78 8.27
CA GLY A 77 17.22 -7.90 9.21
C GLY A 77 15.87 -8.31 9.80
N ARG A 78 14.75 -7.90 9.21
CA ARG A 78 13.38 -8.19 9.66
C ARG A 78 12.74 -9.33 8.85
N GLY A 79 13.46 -10.45 8.74
CA GLY A 79 13.06 -11.61 7.93
C GLY A 79 11.68 -12.18 8.27
N GLY A 80 11.28 -12.18 9.54
CA GLY A 80 9.94 -12.64 9.96
C GLY A 80 8.81 -11.79 9.34
N LEU A 81 8.91 -10.47 9.44
CA LEU A 81 7.95 -9.54 8.83
C LEU A 81 7.94 -9.65 7.31
N ALA A 82 9.11 -9.87 6.70
CA ALA A 82 9.18 -10.11 5.26
C ALA A 82 8.45 -11.40 4.86
N GLY A 83 8.58 -12.47 5.66
CA GLY A 83 7.84 -13.71 5.47
C GLY A 83 6.32 -13.54 5.58
N GLU A 84 5.84 -12.70 6.51
CA GLU A 84 4.42 -12.35 6.60
C GLU A 84 3.92 -11.62 5.34
N VAL A 85 4.72 -10.68 4.82
CA VAL A 85 4.40 -9.96 3.57
C VAL A 85 4.38 -10.91 2.37
N ASP A 86 5.37 -11.81 2.27
CA ASP A 86 5.46 -12.80 1.20
C ASP A 86 4.28 -13.79 1.26
N GLY A 87 3.92 -14.26 2.45
CA GLY A 87 2.76 -15.13 2.67
C GLY A 87 1.46 -14.45 2.25
N PHE A 88 1.24 -13.20 2.69
CA PHE A 88 0.07 -12.42 2.30
C PHE A 88 -0.01 -12.22 0.77
N ALA A 89 1.11 -11.87 0.13
CA ALA A 89 1.15 -11.63 -1.32
C ALA A 89 0.98 -12.92 -2.14
N GLY A 90 1.51 -14.05 -1.65
CA GLY A 90 1.41 -15.36 -2.29
C GLY A 90 0.05 -16.05 -2.09
N ASP A 91 -0.59 -15.86 -0.94
CA ASP A 91 -1.93 -16.43 -0.68
C ASP A 91 -3.03 -15.77 -1.52
N ALA A 92 -2.82 -14.51 -1.94
CA ALA A 92 -3.68 -13.84 -2.91
C ALA A 92 -3.65 -14.51 -4.30
N GLU A 93 -2.58 -15.24 -4.63
CA GLU A 93 -2.41 -15.92 -5.94
C GLU A 93 -3.15 -17.26 -6.00
N LYS A 94 -3.27 -17.97 -4.88
CA LYS A 94 -3.97 -19.27 -4.83
C LYS A 94 -5.50 -19.16 -4.86
N ARG A 95 -6.04 -17.94 -4.74
CA ARG A 95 -7.48 -17.66 -4.61
C ARG A 95 -8.08 -16.92 -5.81
N ALA A 96 -7.26 -16.57 -6.80
CA ALA A 96 -7.68 -15.95 -8.06
C ALA A 96 -7.81 -17.01 -9.16
#